data_AF-A0A0K8VXI3-F1
#
_entry.id   AF-A0A0K8VXI3-F1
#
_cell.length_a   1.000
_cell.length_b   1.000
_cell.length_c   1.000
_cell.angle_alpha   90.00
_cell.angle_beta   90.00
_cell.angle_gamma   90.00
#
_symmetry.space_group_name_H-M   'P 1'
#
loop_
_entity.id
_entity.type
_entity.pdbx_description
1 polymer ?
#
loop_
_entity_poly.entity_id
_entity_poly.type
_entity_poly.pdbx_seq_one_letter_code
_entity_poly.pdbx_strand_id
1 'polypeptide(L)'
;MQVLLPEQNLSPTTTVVVGDKLKVVDEIQSLLEAAKVGSTSLPHDGNKENVEEQKSDNKTRHAAKFDDNNNNSDTSNLNVGDKAVGSSLDTPIHTHTPFPGISQLTTNLYLCGAGVVMPMILDQLQVRFIINVAPELPDTPLSSVTKPLYLRINAYDRPNTDLSVHFDEVADMIEEVRQLGGKSLVHCVAGVSRSATLCLAYLMKYGGMSLRAAYLHVKA
;
A
#
# COMPACT_ATOMS: atom_id res chain seq x y z
N MET A 1 -48.78 -5.08 -14.01
CA MET A 1 -47.84 -4.28 -13.19
C MET A 1 -46.44 -4.84 -13.41
N GLN A 2 -45.63 -4.20 -14.25
CA GLN A 2 -44.20 -4.49 -14.32
C GLN A 2 -43.51 -3.60 -13.30
N VAL A 3 -42.82 -4.21 -12.35
CA VAL A 3 -42.03 -3.53 -11.33
C VAL A 3 -40.69 -3.17 -11.99
N LEU A 4 -40.52 -1.89 -12.33
CA LEU A 4 -39.28 -1.34 -12.83
C LEU A 4 -38.32 -1.18 -11.65
N LEU A 5 -37.28 -2.00 -11.59
CA LEU A 5 -36.18 -1.79 -10.64
C LEU A 5 -35.36 -0.57 -11.10
N PRO A 6 -34.98 0.35 -10.22
CA PRO A 6 -34.19 1.51 -10.59
C PRO A 6 -32.78 1.08 -10.99
N GLU A 7 -32.39 1.43 -12.22
CA GLU A 7 -31.02 1.30 -12.69
C GLU A 7 -30.09 2.08 -11.75
N GLN A 8 -29.20 1.35 -11.08
CA GLN A 8 -28.14 1.93 -10.28
C GLN A 8 -27.14 2.57 -11.26
N ASN A 9 -27.15 3.90 -11.29
CA ASN A 9 -26.21 4.70 -12.05
C ASN A 9 -24.81 4.56 -11.42
N LEU A 10 -24.05 3.53 -11.85
CA LEU A 10 -22.64 3.41 -11.53
C LEU A 10 -21.91 4.60 -12.15
N SER A 11 -21.27 5.42 -11.31
CA SER A 11 -20.39 6.50 -11.76
C SER A 11 -19.30 5.97 -12.69
N PRO A 12 -18.84 6.74 -13.70
CA PRO A 12 -17.84 6.29 -14.64
C PRO A 12 -16.54 5.95 -13.90
N THR A 13 -16.15 4.68 -13.92
CA THR A 13 -14.83 4.22 -13.50
C THR A 13 -13.80 4.78 -14.48
N THR A 14 -12.88 5.64 -14.02
CA THR A 14 -11.74 6.02 -14.87
C THR A 14 -10.84 4.80 -15.02
N THR A 15 -11.00 4.12 -16.16
CA THR A 15 -10.14 3.00 -16.54
C THR A 15 -8.95 3.57 -17.28
N VAL A 16 -7.75 3.39 -16.74
CA VAL A 16 -6.52 3.80 -17.41
C VAL A 16 -6.14 2.72 -18.43
N VAL A 17 -5.98 3.12 -19.68
CA VAL A 17 -5.48 2.26 -20.75
C VAL A 17 -3.95 2.37 -20.80
N VAL A 18 -3.28 1.22 -20.90
CA VAL A 18 -1.83 1.05 -21.07
C VAL A 18 -1.33 1.98 -22.20
N GLY A 19 -0.41 2.90 -21.91
CA GLY A 19 0.13 3.90 -22.86
C GLY A 19 -0.15 5.39 -22.57
N ASP A 20 -1.04 5.72 -21.63
CA ASP A 20 -1.46 7.11 -21.33
C ASP A 20 -0.69 7.75 -20.14
N LYS A 21 0.66 7.63 -20.12
CA LYS A 21 1.51 8.12 -18.99
C LYS A 21 1.19 9.54 -18.53
N LEU A 22 0.85 10.44 -19.44
CA LEU A 22 0.59 11.85 -19.13
C LEU A 22 -0.74 12.08 -18.38
N LYS A 23 -1.73 11.18 -18.51
CA LYS A 23 -3.02 11.33 -17.83
C LYS A 23 -3.01 10.76 -16.42
N VAL A 24 -2.22 9.70 -16.19
CA VAL A 24 -2.16 8.99 -14.89
C VAL A 24 -1.64 9.89 -13.79
N VAL A 25 -0.54 10.63 -14.04
CA VAL A 25 0.06 11.55 -13.07
C VAL A 25 -0.91 12.66 -12.68
N ASP A 26 -1.52 13.34 -13.65
CA ASP A 26 -2.46 14.43 -13.41
C ASP A 26 -3.69 13.96 -12.59
N GLU A 27 -4.18 12.76 -12.87
CA GLU A 27 -5.34 12.20 -12.17
C GLU A 27 -4.99 11.78 -10.74
N ILE A 28 -3.81 11.16 -10.51
CA ILE A 28 -3.32 10.86 -9.15
C ILE A 28 -3.13 12.14 -8.35
N GLN A 29 -2.48 13.14 -8.94
CA GLN A 29 -2.24 14.42 -8.29
C GLN A 29 -3.55 15.10 -7.88
N SER A 30 -4.51 15.18 -8.79
CA SER A 30 -5.84 15.73 -8.54
C SER A 30 -6.57 15.02 -7.40
N LEU A 31 -6.53 13.69 -7.39
CA LEU A 31 -7.19 12.91 -6.35
C LEU A 31 -6.51 13.05 -4.97
N LEU A 32 -5.18 13.16 -4.94
CA LEU A 32 -4.43 13.39 -3.71
C LEU A 32 -4.67 14.79 -3.14
N GLU A 33 -4.80 15.80 -4.00
CA GLU A 33 -5.18 17.16 -3.59
C GLU A 33 -6.60 17.20 -3.02
N ALA A 34 -7.57 16.54 -3.68
CA ALA A 34 -8.95 16.44 -3.18
C ALA A 34 -9.03 15.79 -1.79
N ALA A 35 -8.21 14.76 -1.52
CA ALA A 35 -8.14 14.11 -0.22
C ALA A 35 -7.60 15.02 0.89
N LYS A 36 -6.73 15.99 0.57
CA LYS A 36 -6.22 16.98 1.55
C LYS A 36 -7.31 17.97 1.97
N VAL A 37 -8.15 18.41 1.03
CA VAL A 37 -9.23 19.40 1.28
C VAL A 37 -10.36 18.83 2.16
N GLY A 38 -10.64 17.53 2.08
CA GLY A 38 -11.68 16.88 2.90
C GLY A 38 -11.37 16.75 4.40
N SER A 39 -10.15 17.11 4.84
CA SER A 39 -9.72 16.98 6.24
C SER A 39 -9.80 18.27 7.07
N THR A 40 -10.20 19.40 6.46
CA THR A 40 -10.42 20.67 7.18
C THR A 40 -11.91 20.97 7.36
N SER A 41 -12.48 20.62 8.52
CA SER A 41 -13.46 21.39 9.33
C SER A 41 -14.45 20.51 10.12
N LEU A 42 -14.24 20.45 11.44
CA LEU A 42 -15.33 20.43 12.41
C LEU A 42 -15.12 21.64 13.34
N PRO A 43 -16.11 22.50 13.56
CA PRO A 43 -16.00 23.61 14.50
C PRO A 43 -16.11 23.05 15.93
N HIS A 44 -15.04 23.18 16.71
CA HIS A 44 -15.12 22.96 18.16
C HIS A 44 -15.54 24.27 18.82
N ASP A 45 -16.84 24.43 19.00
CA ASP A 45 -17.40 25.32 20.01
C ASP A 45 -17.34 24.59 21.37
N GLY A 46 -16.99 25.28 22.45
CA GLY A 46 -16.71 24.64 23.73
C GLY A 46 -16.04 25.55 24.75
N ASN A 47 -16.89 26.30 25.44
CA ASN A 47 -16.62 27.24 26.52
C ASN A 47 -15.83 26.64 27.71
N LYS A 48 -15.03 27.49 28.38
CA LYS A 48 -14.34 27.19 29.65
C LYS A 48 -15.29 27.42 30.83
N GLU A 49 -15.41 26.47 31.76
CA GLU A 49 -15.65 26.72 33.19
C GLU A 49 -14.98 25.62 34.05
N ASN A 50 -14.79 25.93 35.33
CA ASN A 50 -13.64 25.58 36.16
C ASN A 50 -14.11 24.97 37.51
N VAL A 51 -13.25 24.14 38.13
CA VAL A 51 -13.11 23.84 39.59
C VAL A 51 -14.04 22.82 40.29
N GLU A 52 -13.42 21.80 40.92
CA GLU A 52 -13.50 21.32 42.33
C GLU A 52 -13.01 19.85 42.39
N GLU A 53 -11.76 19.58 42.76
CA GLU A 53 -11.30 19.19 44.12
C GLU A 53 -12.06 18.01 44.75
N GLN A 54 -11.37 16.86 44.94
CA GLN A 54 -11.34 16.15 46.22
C GLN A 54 -10.27 15.04 46.28
N LYS A 55 -9.45 15.14 47.33
CA LYS A 55 -8.48 14.17 47.86
C LYS A 55 -9.13 12.84 48.22
N SER A 56 -8.37 11.75 48.12
CA SER A 56 -8.18 10.85 49.27
C SER A 56 -6.99 9.91 49.07
N ASP A 57 -6.31 9.70 50.18
CA ASP A 57 -5.07 8.97 50.36
C ASP A 57 -5.25 7.46 50.21
N ASN A 58 -4.24 6.74 49.70
CA ASN A 58 -3.68 5.66 50.52
C ASN A 58 -2.26 5.24 50.17
N LYS A 59 -1.58 4.92 51.27
CA LYS A 59 -0.16 4.69 51.47
C LYS A 59 0.12 3.17 51.43
N THR A 60 1.38 2.82 51.14
CA THR A 60 2.18 1.77 51.84
C THR A 60 2.69 0.61 50.97
N ARG A 61 4.00 0.69 50.67
CA ARG A 61 5.07 -0.33 50.78
C ARG A 61 4.90 -1.69 50.07
N HIS A 62 5.86 -2.09 49.22
CA HIS A 62 7.09 -2.78 49.65
C HIS A 62 8.08 -2.97 48.50
N ALA A 63 9.35 -3.02 48.87
CA ALA A 63 10.50 -3.19 48.02
C ALA A 63 10.76 -4.68 47.71
N ALA A 64 11.28 -4.98 46.52
CA ALA A 64 12.22 -6.07 46.31
C ALA A 64 13.06 -5.77 45.06
N LYS A 65 14.36 -5.54 45.30
CA LYS A 65 15.44 -5.68 44.33
C LYS A 65 15.64 -7.16 44.05
N PHE A 66 15.93 -7.52 42.80
CA PHE A 66 16.80 -8.64 42.46
C PHE A 66 17.60 -8.26 41.21
N ASP A 67 18.91 -8.20 41.40
CA ASP A 67 19.95 -8.11 40.37
C ASP A 67 20.24 -9.52 39.80
N ASP A 68 20.66 -9.57 38.53
CA ASP A 68 21.67 -10.49 37.94
C ASP A 68 21.38 -10.66 36.42
N ASN A 69 22.15 -10.05 35.52
CA ASN A 69 23.49 -10.44 35.03
C ASN A 69 23.46 -11.35 33.78
N ASN A 70 23.97 -10.79 32.67
CA ASN A 70 25.17 -11.25 31.96
C ASN A 70 25.06 -11.89 30.54
N ASN A 71 25.74 -11.21 29.60
CA ASN A 71 26.63 -11.70 28.53
C ASN A 71 26.06 -12.42 27.29
N ASN A 72 26.59 -12.28 26.07
CA ASN A 72 27.65 -11.44 25.47
C ASN A 72 27.59 -11.64 23.93
N SER A 73 28.10 -10.65 23.20
CA SER A 73 28.73 -10.64 21.86
C SER A 73 28.37 -11.70 20.81
N ASP A 74 28.05 -11.24 19.59
CA ASP A 74 29.05 -11.30 18.52
C ASP A 74 28.76 -10.31 17.39
N THR A 75 29.74 -9.42 17.19
CA THR A 75 29.84 -8.45 16.10
C THR A 75 30.78 -9.01 15.04
N SER A 76 30.35 -9.14 13.79
CA SER A 76 31.26 -9.17 12.65
C SER A 76 30.77 -8.23 11.56
N ASN A 77 31.39 -7.07 11.56
CA ASN A 77 31.22 -5.92 10.70
C ASN A 77 32.02 -6.17 9.41
N LEU A 78 31.37 -6.18 8.24
CA LEU A 78 32.05 -6.07 6.94
C LEU A 78 31.37 -4.96 6.15
N ASN A 79 32.02 -3.80 6.18
CA ASN A 79 31.64 -2.59 5.49
C ASN A 79 32.53 -2.49 4.23
N VAL A 80 31.93 -2.58 3.05
CA VAL A 80 32.56 -2.13 1.80
C VAL A 80 31.49 -1.32 1.07
N GLY A 81 31.74 -0.02 0.99
CA GLY A 81 30.82 0.93 0.39
C GLY A 81 30.93 0.97 -1.13
N ASP A 82 29.82 1.34 -1.75
CA ASP A 82 29.82 2.07 -3.01
C ASP A 82 28.71 3.13 -2.97
N LYS A 83 29.06 4.33 -3.41
CA LYS A 83 28.18 5.50 -3.47
C LYS A 83 27.24 5.40 -4.67
N ALA A 84 25.95 5.59 -4.46
CA ALA A 84 25.04 6.16 -5.46
C ALA A 84 24.00 7.04 -4.76
N VAL A 85 23.94 8.30 -5.16
CA VAL A 85 22.93 9.28 -4.75
C VAL A 85 21.70 9.06 -5.62
N GLY A 86 20.59 8.63 -5.02
CA GLY A 86 19.27 8.47 -5.64
C GLY A 86 18.25 8.17 -4.55
N SER A 87 17.09 8.82 -4.60
CA SER A 87 16.05 8.86 -3.55
C SER A 87 15.77 7.48 -2.93
N SER A 88 16.24 7.28 -1.70
CA SER A 88 16.12 6.03 -0.96
C SER A 88 14.64 5.68 -0.81
N LEU A 89 14.22 4.57 -1.43
CA LEU A 89 13.08 3.82 -0.93
C LEU A 89 13.39 3.45 0.52
N ASP A 90 12.40 3.60 1.39
CA ASP A 90 12.55 3.30 2.81
C ASP A 90 13.18 1.90 2.99
N THR A 91 14.12 1.79 3.92
CA THR A 91 14.75 0.53 4.36
C THR A 91 13.71 -0.57 4.63
N PRO A 92 14.08 -1.87 4.67
CA PRO A 92 13.11 -2.96 4.80
C PRO A 92 12.32 -2.85 6.11
N ILE A 93 11.13 -2.28 6.04
CA ILE A 93 10.18 -2.26 7.14
C ILE A 93 9.33 -3.52 6.98
N HIS A 94 9.56 -4.53 7.83
CA HIS A 94 8.61 -5.63 8.02
C HIS A 94 7.39 -5.11 8.79
N THR A 95 6.55 -4.34 8.12
CA THR A 95 5.23 -3.95 8.65
C THR A 95 4.21 -4.98 8.20
N HIS A 96 3.78 -5.80 9.15
CA HIS A 96 2.58 -6.59 8.99
C HIS A 96 1.40 -5.64 8.78
N THR A 97 0.64 -5.79 7.69
CA THR A 97 -0.64 -5.08 7.60
C THR A 97 -1.59 -5.66 8.65
N PRO A 98 -2.54 -4.89 9.19
CA PRO A 98 -3.59 -5.43 10.04
C PRO A 98 -4.60 -6.30 9.26
N PHE A 99 -4.41 -6.47 7.94
CA PHE A 99 -5.31 -7.18 7.05
C PHE A 99 -4.71 -8.52 6.60
N PRO A 100 -5.21 -9.65 7.14
CA PRO A 100 -4.75 -10.97 6.71
C PRO A 100 -4.86 -11.14 5.20
N GLY A 101 -3.80 -11.67 4.57
CA GLY A 101 -3.74 -11.89 3.13
C GLY A 101 -3.28 -10.68 2.30
N ILE A 102 -2.90 -9.56 2.92
CA ILE A 102 -2.26 -8.42 2.26
C ILE A 102 -0.85 -8.22 2.80
N SER A 103 0.13 -8.36 1.92
CA SER A 103 1.54 -8.12 2.23
C SER A 103 1.90 -6.68 1.90
N GLN A 104 2.49 -5.96 2.85
CA GLN A 104 3.08 -4.65 2.61
C GLN A 104 4.55 -4.82 2.26
N LEU A 105 4.91 -4.50 1.02
CA LEU A 105 6.27 -4.64 0.52
C LEU A 105 7.10 -3.38 0.77
N THR A 106 6.48 -2.21 0.73
CA THR A 106 7.10 -0.95 1.12
C THR A 106 6.07 -0.07 1.83
N THR A 107 6.47 1.10 2.30
CA THR A 107 5.55 2.12 2.82
C THR A 107 4.40 2.46 1.84
N ASN A 108 4.63 2.30 0.52
CA ASN A 108 3.69 2.68 -0.53
C ASN A 108 3.22 1.54 -1.46
N LEU A 109 3.64 0.29 -1.23
CA LEU A 109 3.33 -0.84 -2.12
C LEU A 109 2.76 -2.05 -1.36
N TYR A 110 1.60 -2.52 -1.81
CA TYR A 110 0.92 -3.71 -1.30
C TYR A 110 0.77 -4.79 -2.37
N LEU A 111 0.82 -6.05 -1.95
CA LEU A 111 0.64 -7.26 -2.76
C LEU A 111 -0.41 -8.16 -2.10
N CYS A 112 -1.37 -8.65 -2.89
CA CYS A 112 -2.36 -9.62 -2.40
C CYS A 112 -3.00 -10.46 -3.51
N GLY A 113 -3.83 -11.43 -3.10
CA GLY A 113 -4.77 -12.12 -3.98
C GLY A 113 -6.14 -11.42 -4.04
N ALA A 114 -6.93 -11.69 -5.08
CA ALA A 114 -8.20 -11.00 -5.31
C ALA A 114 -9.24 -11.21 -4.20
N GLY A 115 -9.21 -12.34 -3.50
CA GLY A 115 -10.21 -12.69 -2.47
C GLY A 115 -10.26 -11.73 -1.27
N VAL A 116 -9.22 -10.90 -1.07
CA VAL A 116 -9.14 -9.94 0.04
C VAL A 116 -9.26 -8.49 -0.41
N VAL A 117 -9.43 -8.23 -1.72
CA VAL A 117 -9.53 -6.85 -2.24
C VAL A 117 -10.98 -6.37 -2.10
N MET A 118 -11.22 -5.53 -1.09
CA MET A 118 -12.54 -4.99 -0.77
C MET A 118 -12.48 -3.47 -0.58
N PRO A 119 -13.53 -2.70 -0.97
CA PRO A 119 -13.55 -1.23 -0.84
C PRO A 119 -13.11 -0.71 0.54
N MET A 120 -13.61 -1.31 1.62
CA MET A 120 -13.26 -0.90 2.99
C MET A 120 -11.76 -1.00 3.28
N ILE A 121 -11.11 -2.07 2.80
CA ILE A 121 -9.68 -2.28 3.01
C ILE A 121 -8.87 -1.30 2.15
N LEU A 122 -9.30 -1.05 0.92
CA LEU A 122 -8.70 -0.05 0.03
C LEU A 122 -8.72 1.34 0.67
N ASP A 123 -9.83 1.71 1.31
CA ASP A 123 -9.96 2.98 2.03
C ASP A 123 -9.07 3.06 3.27
N GLN A 124 -9.07 2.02 4.10
CA GLN A 124 -8.24 1.99 5.31
C GLN A 124 -6.75 2.00 4.99
N LEU A 125 -6.34 1.35 3.91
CA LEU A 125 -4.96 1.42 3.41
C LEU A 125 -4.69 2.72 2.64
N GLN A 126 -5.71 3.50 2.29
CA GLN A 126 -5.63 4.70 1.46
C GLN A 126 -4.98 4.42 0.10
N VAL A 127 -5.37 3.31 -0.53
CA VAL A 127 -4.89 2.93 -1.85
C VAL A 127 -5.35 3.96 -2.87
N ARG A 128 -4.41 4.41 -3.72
CA ARG A 128 -4.64 5.38 -4.79
C ARG A 128 -4.54 4.78 -6.18
N PHE A 129 -3.84 3.65 -6.31
CA PHE A 129 -3.65 2.97 -7.57
C PHE A 129 -3.78 1.46 -7.40
N ILE A 130 -4.59 0.82 -8.23
CA ILE A 130 -4.83 -0.62 -8.21
C ILE A 130 -4.42 -1.19 -9.56
N ILE A 131 -3.60 -2.23 -9.52
CA ILE A 131 -3.14 -2.97 -10.69
C ILE A 131 -3.67 -4.41 -10.60
N ASN A 132 -4.62 -4.73 -11.47
CA ASN A 132 -5.19 -6.07 -11.62
C ASN A 132 -4.52 -6.81 -12.77
N VAL A 133 -3.81 -7.89 -12.48
CA VAL A 133 -3.09 -8.73 -13.46
C VAL A 133 -3.83 -10.07 -13.68
N ALA A 134 -5.13 -10.12 -13.46
CA ALA A 134 -5.97 -11.31 -13.63
C ALA A 134 -7.17 -11.02 -14.55
N PRO A 135 -6.99 -11.13 -15.89
CA PRO A 135 -8.07 -10.90 -16.85
C PRO A 135 -9.25 -11.86 -16.71
N GLU A 136 -9.04 -13.02 -16.09
CA GLU A 136 -10.07 -14.01 -15.81
C GLU A 136 -11.01 -13.64 -14.66
N LEU A 137 -10.71 -12.57 -13.91
CA LEU A 137 -11.54 -12.09 -12.80
C LEU A 137 -12.46 -10.95 -13.23
N PRO A 138 -13.59 -10.75 -12.54
CA PRO A 138 -14.37 -9.51 -12.67
C PRO A 138 -13.53 -8.29 -12.26
N ASP A 139 -13.99 -7.10 -12.61
CA ASP A 139 -13.34 -5.88 -12.15
C ASP A 139 -13.29 -5.79 -10.63
N THR A 140 -12.23 -5.15 -10.15
CA THR A 140 -12.05 -4.95 -8.71
C THR A 140 -13.16 -4.05 -8.19
N PRO A 141 -13.83 -4.40 -7.08
CA PRO A 141 -14.79 -3.50 -6.45
C PRO A 141 -14.03 -2.30 -5.88
N LEU A 142 -14.04 -1.19 -6.62
CA LEU A 142 -13.35 0.04 -6.25
C LEU A 142 -14.12 0.77 -5.15
N SER A 143 -13.40 1.49 -4.28
CA SER A 143 -14.06 2.36 -3.31
C SER A 143 -14.51 3.67 -3.94
N SER A 144 -15.74 4.06 -3.59
CA SER A 144 -16.32 5.37 -3.92
C SER A 144 -15.71 6.53 -3.13
N VAL A 145 -15.02 6.24 -2.00
CA VAL A 145 -14.41 7.26 -1.14
C VAL A 145 -13.04 7.63 -1.67
N THR A 146 -12.13 6.66 -1.74
CA THR A 146 -10.79 6.90 -2.28
C THR A 146 -10.83 7.10 -3.79
N LYS A 147 -11.68 6.40 -4.55
CA LYS A 147 -11.67 6.42 -6.03
C LYS A 147 -10.25 6.20 -6.57
N PRO A 148 -9.66 5.03 -6.32
CA PRO A 148 -8.32 4.73 -6.82
C PRO A 148 -8.33 4.65 -8.34
N LEU A 149 -7.22 5.04 -8.96
CA LEU A 149 -6.97 4.69 -10.35
C LEU A 149 -6.91 3.19 -10.50
N TYR A 150 -7.39 2.70 -11.64
CA TYR A 150 -7.45 1.28 -11.92
C TYR A 150 -6.80 0.96 -13.25
N LEU A 151 -5.80 0.07 -13.20
CA LEU A 151 -5.13 -0.51 -14.34
C LEU A 151 -5.42 -2.02 -14.38
N ARG A 152 -5.88 -2.49 -15.54
CA ARG A 152 -6.00 -3.92 -15.82
C ARG A 152 -4.98 -4.34 -16.87
N ILE A 153 -4.20 -5.37 -16.54
CA ILE A 153 -3.24 -6.00 -17.43
C ILE A 153 -3.78 -7.36 -17.85
N ASN A 154 -3.92 -7.56 -19.16
CA ASN A 154 -4.45 -8.80 -19.72
C ASN A 154 -3.35 -9.85 -19.88
N ALA A 155 -2.90 -10.41 -18.75
CA ALA A 155 -1.89 -11.46 -18.70
C ALA A 155 -2.39 -12.68 -17.92
N TYR A 156 -2.47 -13.84 -18.58
CA TYR A 156 -2.85 -15.10 -17.94
C TYR A 156 -1.70 -15.71 -17.16
N ASP A 157 -2.02 -16.47 -16.10
CA ASP A 157 -1.02 -17.19 -15.29
C ASP A 157 -0.57 -18.46 -16.03
N ARG A 158 0.23 -18.28 -17.08
CA ARG A 158 0.74 -19.38 -17.91
C ARG A 158 2.21 -19.16 -18.20
N PRO A 159 3.02 -20.23 -18.28
CA PRO A 159 4.46 -20.13 -18.51
C PRO A 159 4.83 -19.51 -19.86
N ASN A 160 3.90 -19.47 -20.82
CA ASN A 160 4.06 -18.87 -22.14
C ASN A 160 3.54 -17.43 -22.25
N THR A 161 3.03 -16.86 -21.17
CA THR A 161 2.60 -15.45 -21.15
C THR A 161 3.80 -14.59 -20.78
N ASP A 162 4.20 -13.71 -21.70
CA ASP A 162 5.28 -12.76 -21.45
C ASP A 162 4.77 -11.55 -20.66
N LEU A 163 5.10 -11.50 -19.37
CA LEU A 163 4.77 -10.38 -18.49
C LEU A 163 5.83 -9.27 -18.55
N SER A 164 7.01 -9.56 -19.11
CA SER A 164 8.16 -8.64 -19.08
C SER A 164 7.90 -7.36 -19.86
N VAL A 165 7.06 -7.43 -20.89
CA VAL A 165 6.59 -6.27 -21.67
C VAL A 165 5.90 -5.19 -20.82
N HIS A 166 5.42 -5.54 -19.61
CA HIS A 166 4.76 -4.61 -18.70
C HIS A 166 5.66 -4.13 -17.56
N PHE A 167 6.88 -4.68 -17.40
CA PHE A 167 7.70 -4.40 -16.21
C PHE A 167 8.05 -2.93 -16.06
N ASP A 168 8.56 -2.31 -17.12
CA ASP A 168 8.98 -0.92 -17.07
C ASP A 168 7.81 0.03 -16.84
N GLU A 169 6.74 -0.11 -17.61
CA GLU A 169 5.59 0.78 -17.52
C GLU A 169 4.90 0.70 -16.15
N VAL A 170 4.67 -0.51 -15.64
CA VAL A 170 4.03 -0.69 -14.33
C VAL A 170 4.92 -0.21 -13.20
N ALA A 171 6.22 -0.49 -13.25
CA ALA A 171 7.15 0.00 -12.25
C ALA A 171 7.19 1.53 -12.23
N ASP A 172 7.19 2.18 -13.41
CA ASP A 172 7.18 3.64 -13.53
C ASP A 172 5.91 4.24 -12.91
N MET A 173 4.72 3.67 -13.20
CA MET A 173 3.47 4.15 -12.60
C MET A 173 3.42 3.96 -11.09
N ILE A 174 3.94 2.83 -10.57
CA ILE A 174 4.04 2.61 -9.12
C ILE A 174 4.94 3.68 -8.48
N GLU A 175 6.07 3.98 -9.13
CA GLU A 175 6.99 5.00 -8.66
C GLU A 175 6.38 6.40 -8.70
N GLU A 176 5.69 6.77 -9.78
CA GLU A 176 4.97 8.04 -9.90
C GLU A 176 3.95 8.20 -8.75
N VAL A 177 3.13 7.18 -8.49
CA VAL A 177 2.19 7.17 -7.36
C VAL A 177 2.93 7.39 -6.03
N ARG A 178 4.07 6.72 -5.84
CA ARG A 178 4.88 6.87 -4.62
C ARG A 178 5.44 8.28 -4.47
N GLN A 179 5.99 8.87 -5.53
CA GLN A 179 6.56 10.22 -5.50
C GLN A 179 5.51 11.28 -5.13
N LEU A 180 4.25 11.05 -5.50
CA LEU A 180 3.13 11.89 -5.09
C LEU A 180 2.64 11.62 -3.66
N GLY A 181 3.18 10.62 -2.97
CA GLY A 181 2.77 10.20 -1.63
C GLY A 181 1.57 9.26 -1.60
N GLY A 182 1.15 8.73 -2.75
CA GLY A 182 0.09 7.74 -2.87
C GLY A 182 0.56 6.32 -2.55
N LYS A 183 -0.39 5.37 -2.59
CA LYS A 183 -0.13 3.95 -2.33
C LYS A 183 -0.70 3.10 -3.46
N SER A 184 0.07 2.09 -3.86
CA SER A 184 -0.25 1.16 -4.93
C SER A 184 -0.56 -0.22 -4.38
N LEU A 185 -1.57 -0.89 -4.93
CA LEU A 185 -1.91 -2.28 -4.63
C LEU A 185 -1.86 -3.08 -5.94
N VAL A 186 -1.05 -4.14 -5.94
CA VAL A 186 -0.95 -5.08 -7.07
C VAL A 186 -1.60 -6.39 -6.67
N HIS A 187 -2.54 -6.88 -7.46
CA HIS A 187 -3.15 -8.18 -7.20
C HIS A 187 -3.34 -9.00 -8.49
N CYS A 188 -3.42 -10.31 -8.29
CA CYS A 188 -3.90 -11.26 -9.29
C CYS A 188 -4.93 -12.18 -8.63
N VAL A 189 -5.05 -13.44 -9.06
CA VAL A 189 -5.95 -14.41 -8.40
C VAL A 189 -5.46 -14.73 -6.99
N ALA A 190 -4.26 -15.29 -6.85
CA ALA A 190 -3.74 -15.79 -5.58
C ALA A 190 -2.74 -14.85 -4.89
N GLY A 191 -2.21 -13.85 -5.60
CA GLY A 191 -1.17 -12.97 -5.05
C GLY A 191 0.24 -13.58 -5.05
N VAL A 192 0.47 -14.65 -5.84
CA VAL A 192 1.70 -15.47 -5.75
C VAL A 192 2.61 -15.37 -6.98
N SER A 193 2.03 -15.27 -8.19
CA SER A 193 2.77 -15.39 -9.45
C SER A 193 2.85 -14.05 -10.20
N ARG A 194 1.80 -13.68 -10.94
CA ARG A 194 1.76 -12.47 -11.79
C ARG A 194 1.98 -11.17 -11.01
N SER A 195 1.17 -10.93 -9.96
CA SER A 195 1.28 -9.70 -9.17
C SER A 195 2.60 -9.61 -8.43
N ALA A 196 3.07 -10.72 -7.85
CA ALA A 196 4.37 -10.78 -7.21
C ALA A 196 5.48 -10.41 -8.21
N THR A 197 5.47 -11.00 -9.42
CA THR A 197 6.46 -10.72 -10.47
C THR A 197 6.54 -9.22 -10.81
N LEU A 198 5.40 -8.52 -10.92
CA LEU A 198 5.42 -7.06 -11.14
C LEU A 198 5.98 -6.29 -9.94
N CYS A 199 5.69 -6.71 -8.72
CA CYS A 199 6.31 -6.12 -7.53
C CYS A 199 7.83 -6.34 -7.50
N LEU A 200 8.32 -7.53 -7.89
CA LEU A 200 9.76 -7.79 -8.03
C LEU A 200 10.38 -6.84 -9.05
N ALA A 201 9.76 -6.65 -10.22
CA ALA A 201 10.25 -5.73 -11.25
C ALA A 201 10.40 -4.29 -10.72
N TYR A 202 9.39 -3.80 -9.99
CA TYR A 202 9.46 -2.49 -9.33
C TYR A 202 10.59 -2.40 -8.28
N LEU A 203 10.70 -3.39 -7.38
CA LEU A 203 11.74 -3.42 -6.35
C LEU A 203 13.15 -3.50 -6.94
N MET A 204 13.31 -4.17 -8.08
CA MET A 204 14.59 -4.20 -8.80
C MET A 204 14.90 -2.86 -9.44
N LYS A 205 13.93 -2.28 -10.17
CA LYS A 205 14.13 -1.04 -10.94
C LYS A 205 14.33 0.18 -10.05
N TYR A 206 13.44 0.39 -9.08
CA TYR A 206 13.45 1.57 -8.22
C TYR A 206 14.07 1.29 -6.85
N GLY A 207 13.91 0.09 -6.30
CA GLY A 207 14.50 -0.34 -5.02
C GLY A 207 15.99 -0.65 -5.07
N GLY A 208 16.62 -0.67 -6.25
CA GLY A 208 18.03 -1.03 -6.41
C GLY A 208 18.34 -2.47 -5.97
N MET A 209 17.31 -3.31 -5.83
CA MET A 209 17.48 -4.69 -5.37
C MET A 209 17.95 -5.59 -6.50
N SER A 210 18.86 -6.52 -6.20
CA SER A 210 19.04 -7.68 -7.09
C SER A 210 17.77 -8.53 -7.12
N LEU A 211 17.57 -9.32 -8.18
CA LEU A 211 16.44 -10.25 -8.26
C LEU A 211 16.35 -11.16 -7.01
N ARG A 212 17.49 -11.64 -6.53
CA ARG A 212 17.55 -12.48 -5.32
C ARG A 212 17.09 -11.73 -4.08
N ALA A 213 17.53 -10.48 -3.91
CA ALA A 213 17.10 -9.65 -2.78
C ALA A 213 15.61 -9.33 -2.85
N ALA A 214 15.09 -8.93 -4.02
CA ALA A 214 13.67 -8.66 -4.22
C ALA A 214 12.80 -9.91 -3.97
N TYR A 215 13.23 -11.07 -4.43
CA TYR A 215 12.53 -12.33 -4.16
C TYR A 215 12.47 -12.66 -2.67
N LEU A 216 13.58 -12.53 -1.95
CA LEU A 216 13.62 -12.77 -0.51
C LEU A 216 12.75 -11.75 0.25
N HIS A 217 12.76 -10.50 -0.20
CA HIS A 217 11.95 -9.42 0.37
C HIS A 217 10.44 -9.68 0.22
N VAL A 218 10.01 -10.18 -0.95
CA VAL A 218 8.59 -10.50 -1.21
C VAL A 218 8.13 -11.79 -0.53
N LYS A 219 9.05 -12.73 -0.29
CA LYS A 219 8.74 -14.03 0.30
C LYS A 219 8.64 -14.02 1.84
N ALA A 220 9.40 -13.13 2.48
CA ALA A 220 9.54 -13.05 3.93
C ALA A 220 8.22 -12.70 4.62
#